data_AF-B9RVX5-F1
#
_entry.id   AF-B9RVX5-F1
#
_cell.length_a   1.000
_cell.length_b   1.000
_cell.length_c   1.000
_cell.angle_alpha   90.00
_cell.angle_beta   90.00
_cell.angle_gamma   90.00
#
_symmetry.space_group_name_H-M   'P 1'
#
loop_
_entity.id
_entity.type
_entity.pdbx_description
1 polymer ?
#
loop_
_entity_poly.entity_id
_entity_poly.type
_entity_poly.pdbx_seq_one_letter_code
_entity_poly.pdbx_strand_id
1 'polypeptide(L)'
;MEAMRPGSGKARTTSLVLLNTRMLGGYKSVQEMVKPNAEFPWGNNFSLLSVSISKLSSSEIKDPLQFIRKVRKIIQKKRSSFAAVSKHFHGVAKNTSLTISNLMGPIEPMALANRPVKGLYFVVAGTPQSLVTGVISYMGRLRVAALVEKDFMDPQKFKSHVEDAFGMIFKAACGAPSPTC
;
A
#
# COMPACT_ATOMS: atom_id res chain seq x y z
N MET A 1 11.03 23.75 8.38
CA MET A 1 11.81 22.66 7.74
C MET A 1 12.97 22.33 8.66
N GLU A 2 12.98 21.12 9.23
CA GLU A 2 14.12 20.63 10.00
C GLU A 2 15.29 20.38 9.03
N ALA A 3 16.50 20.80 9.39
CA ALA A 3 17.67 20.62 8.53
C ALA A 3 17.98 19.13 8.35
N MET A 4 18.12 18.70 7.09
CA MET A 4 18.46 17.32 6.73
C MET A 4 19.82 16.95 7.35
N ARG A 5 19.87 15.92 8.20
CA ARG A 5 21.14 15.46 8.80
C ARG A 5 22.14 15.07 7.70
N PRO A 6 23.43 15.45 7.80
CA PRO A 6 24.45 15.02 6.85
C PRO A 6 24.47 13.48 6.75
N GLY A 7 24.23 12.94 5.54
CA GLY A 7 24.18 11.49 5.29
C GLY A 7 22.77 10.87 5.17
N SER A 8 21.71 11.57 5.61
CA SER A 8 20.31 11.11 5.46
C SER A 8 19.93 10.81 4.00
N GLY A 9 20.51 11.55 3.04
CA GLY A 9 20.22 11.42 1.62
C GLY A 9 20.84 10.20 0.89
N LYS A 10 21.54 9.30 1.60
CA LYS A 10 22.18 8.07 1.05
C LYS A 10 21.42 6.77 1.35
N ALA A 11 20.36 6.80 2.16
CA ALA A 11 19.62 5.60 2.55
C ALA A 11 18.79 5.05 1.37
N ARG A 12 18.96 3.76 1.05
CA ARG A 12 18.12 3.05 0.07
C ARG A 12 16.98 2.37 0.81
N THR A 13 15.74 2.74 0.50
CA THR A 13 14.55 2.12 1.08
C THR A 13 13.98 1.10 0.11
N THR A 14 13.71 -0.10 0.60
CA THR A 14 13.04 -1.15 -0.17
C THR A 14 11.72 -1.48 0.51
N SER A 15 10.63 -1.29 -0.22
CA SER A 15 9.28 -1.62 0.21
C SER A 15 8.90 -3.02 -0.24
N LEU A 16 8.19 -3.73 0.61
CA LEU A 16 7.46 -4.94 0.29
C LEU A 16 6.00 -4.57 0.01
N VAL A 17 5.50 -4.87 -1.19
CA VAL A 17 4.10 -4.60 -1.56
C VAL A 17 3.36 -5.94 -1.59
N LEU A 18 2.30 -6.06 -0.78
CA LEU A 18 1.42 -7.23 -0.78
C LEU A 18 0.33 -7.02 -1.82
N LEU A 19 0.21 -7.97 -2.74
CA LEU A 19 -0.82 -7.99 -3.75
C LEU A 19 -1.82 -9.10 -3.44
N ASN A 20 -3.10 -8.76 -3.37
CA ASN A 20 -4.14 -9.77 -3.41
C ASN A 20 -4.16 -10.41 -4.81
N THR A 21 -4.01 -11.73 -4.88
CA THR A 21 -4.00 -12.52 -6.13
C THR A 21 -5.33 -13.17 -6.42
N ARG A 22 -6.35 -13.01 -5.56
CA ARG A 22 -7.71 -13.40 -5.90
C ARG A 22 -8.18 -12.53 -7.08
N MET A 23 -8.60 -13.18 -8.15
CA MET A 23 -9.36 -12.53 -9.21
C MET A 23 -10.59 -11.88 -8.57
N LEU A 24 -10.84 -10.60 -8.82
CA LEU A 24 -11.92 -9.85 -8.16
C LEU A 24 -13.27 -10.40 -8.64
N GLY A 25 -13.94 -11.21 -7.81
CA GLY A 25 -15.21 -11.88 -8.11
C GLY A 25 -16.33 -11.62 -7.10
N GLY A 26 -16.33 -10.43 -6.46
CA GLY A 26 -17.31 -10.07 -5.44
C GLY A 26 -17.14 -10.81 -4.11
N TYR A 27 -18.05 -10.57 -3.17
CA TYR A 27 -18.12 -11.30 -1.90
C TYR A 27 -18.58 -12.74 -2.14
N LYS A 28 -17.94 -13.70 -1.47
CA LYS A 28 -18.33 -15.12 -1.44
C LYS A 28 -18.55 -15.54 0.01
N SER A 29 -19.59 -16.31 0.25
CA SER A 29 -19.85 -16.82 1.60
C SER A 29 -18.82 -17.88 1.99
N VAL A 30 -18.55 -18.03 3.29
CA VAL A 30 -17.63 -19.07 3.79
C VAL A 30 -18.03 -20.45 3.28
N GLN A 31 -19.34 -20.73 3.24
CA GLN A 31 -19.92 -21.99 2.78
C GLN A 31 -19.60 -22.27 1.30
N GLU A 32 -19.51 -21.25 0.45
CA GLU A 32 -19.09 -21.40 -0.95
C GLU A 32 -17.58 -21.62 -1.05
N MET A 33 -16.79 -20.93 -0.23
CA MET A 33 -15.33 -20.95 -0.27
C MET A 33 -14.70 -22.26 0.23
N VAL A 34 -15.41 -23.03 1.05
CA VAL A 34 -14.93 -24.32 1.58
C VAL A 34 -15.28 -25.52 0.70
N LYS A 35 -16.06 -25.32 -0.38
CA LYS A 35 -16.42 -26.39 -1.31
C LYS A 35 -15.16 -26.91 -2.04
N PRO A 36 -15.10 -28.22 -2.35
CA PRO A 36 -14.05 -28.74 -3.23
C PRO A 36 -14.02 -27.99 -4.55
N ASN A 37 -12.83 -27.62 -5.05
CA ASN A 37 -12.63 -26.88 -6.30
C ASN A 37 -13.36 -25.53 -6.36
N ALA A 38 -13.60 -24.88 -5.21
CA ALA A 38 -14.14 -23.52 -5.20
C ALA A 38 -13.26 -22.59 -6.03
N GLU A 39 -13.89 -21.76 -6.88
CA GLU A 39 -13.20 -20.73 -7.68
C GLU A 39 -12.40 -19.76 -6.78
N PHE A 40 -12.92 -19.50 -5.58
CA PHE A 40 -12.29 -18.67 -4.54
C PHE A 40 -12.17 -19.45 -3.23
N PRO A 41 -11.13 -20.28 -3.06
CA PRO A 41 -11.00 -21.12 -1.89
C PRO A 41 -10.74 -20.29 -0.62
N TRP A 42 -11.16 -20.83 0.53
CA TRP A 42 -10.89 -20.22 1.83
C TRP A 42 -9.38 -20.11 2.11
N GLY A 43 -8.96 -19.02 2.77
CA GLY A 43 -7.56 -18.75 3.11
C GLY A 43 -6.89 -17.63 2.30
N ASN A 44 -5.73 -17.16 2.75
CA ASN A 44 -5.08 -15.99 2.16
C ASN A 44 -4.36 -16.35 0.85
N ASN A 45 -4.76 -15.73 -0.26
CA ASN A 45 -4.05 -15.83 -1.54
C ASN A 45 -3.48 -14.45 -1.87
N PHE A 46 -2.18 -14.32 -1.72
CA PHE A 46 -1.49 -13.07 -1.98
C PHE A 46 -0.08 -13.32 -2.50
N SER A 47 0.49 -12.29 -3.10
CA SER A 47 1.82 -12.26 -3.67
C SER A 47 2.61 -11.09 -3.08
N LEU A 48 3.93 -11.17 -3.15
CA LEU A 48 4.84 -10.12 -2.72
C LEU A 48 5.59 -9.52 -3.89
N LEU A 49 5.67 -8.20 -3.92
CA LEU A 49 6.57 -7.46 -4.79
C LEU A 49 7.52 -6.61 -3.95
N SER A 50 8.82 -6.90 -4.03
CA SER A 50 9.83 -5.97 -3.53
C SER A 50 9.97 -4.80 -4.52
N VAL A 51 9.84 -3.56 -4.06
CA VAL A 51 9.95 -2.34 -4.85
C VAL A 51 10.91 -1.38 -4.14
N SER A 52 11.99 -0.99 -4.81
CA SER A 52 12.87 0.04 -4.29
C SER A 52 12.18 1.40 -4.38
N ILE A 53 12.09 2.10 -3.26
CA ILE A 53 11.64 3.48 -3.21
C ILE A 53 12.81 4.34 -3.65
N SER A 54 12.74 4.79 -4.89
CA SER A 54 13.75 5.67 -5.47
C SER A 54 13.72 7.03 -4.79
N LYS A 55 14.89 7.65 -4.63
CA LYS A 55 15.00 9.02 -4.14
C LYS A 55 14.26 9.97 -5.07
N LEU A 56 13.50 10.90 -4.49
CA LEU A 56 12.88 11.99 -5.22
C LEU A 56 13.96 12.96 -5.71
N SER A 57 13.96 13.23 -7.01
CA SER A 57 14.74 14.31 -7.60
C SER A 57 14.04 15.66 -7.43
N SER A 58 14.79 16.75 -7.50
CA SER A 58 14.25 18.12 -7.38
C SER A 58 13.18 18.42 -8.44
N SER A 59 13.25 17.80 -9.62
CA SER A 59 12.24 17.90 -10.68
C SER A 59 10.97 17.10 -10.35
N GLU A 60 11.09 15.93 -9.73
CA GLU A 60 9.95 15.11 -9.28
C GLU A 60 9.20 15.75 -8.10
N ILE A 61 9.87 16.62 -7.32
CA ILE A 61 9.20 17.43 -6.28
C ILE A 61 8.34 18.53 -6.92
N LYS A 62 8.77 19.10 -8.06
CA LYS A 62 8.01 20.14 -8.78
C LYS A 62 6.78 19.57 -9.51
N ASP A 63 6.90 18.35 -10.05
CA ASP A 63 5.79 17.61 -10.64
C ASP A 63 5.67 16.23 -9.99
N PRO A 64 4.85 16.09 -8.92
CA PRO A 64 4.68 14.82 -8.23
C PRO A 64 4.01 13.74 -9.10
N LEU A 65 3.34 14.11 -10.20
CA LEU A 65 2.71 13.15 -11.11
C LEU A 65 3.76 12.42 -11.95
N GLN A 66 4.91 13.04 -12.26
CA GLN A 66 6.02 12.32 -12.92
C GLN A 66 6.49 11.15 -12.06
N PHE A 67 6.68 11.39 -10.77
CA PHE A 67 7.10 10.36 -9.82
C PHE A 67 6.07 9.22 -9.78
N ILE A 68 4.78 9.54 -9.67
CA ILE A 68 3.70 8.53 -9.67
C ILE A 68 3.71 7.70 -10.95
N ARG A 69 3.83 8.33 -12.13
CA ARG A 69 3.88 7.64 -13.43
C ARG A 69 5.07 6.70 -13.51
N LYS A 70 6.24 7.12 -13.02
CA LYS A 70 7.46 6.30 -12.96
C LYS A 70 7.29 5.10 -12.04
N VAL A 71 6.80 5.31 -10.81
CA VAL A 71 6.52 4.22 -9.85
C VAL A 71 5.49 3.24 -10.42
N ARG A 72 4.42 3.73 -11.07
CA ARG A 72 3.41 2.89 -11.72
C ARG A 72 4.02 2.00 -12.80
N LYS A 73 4.90 2.53 -13.66
CA LYS A 73 5.62 1.74 -14.68
C LYS A 73 6.47 0.63 -14.05
N ILE A 74 7.19 0.93 -12.96
CA ILE A 74 8.01 -0.06 -12.24
C ILE A 74 7.14 -1.18 -11.67
N ILE A 75 6.04 -0.83 -10.99
CA ILE A 75 5.12 -1.81 -10.40
C ILE A 75 4.48 -2.67 -11.49
N GLN A 76 4.01 -2.06 -12.58
CA GLN A 76 3.39 -2.78 -13.70
C GLN A 76 4.35 -3.80 -14.32
N LYS A 77 5.61 -3.39 -14.57
CA LYS A 77 6.66 -4.30 -15.08
C LYS A 77 6.92 -5.47 -14.11
N LYS A 78 6.91 -5.21 -12.81
CA LYS A 78 7.11 -6.25 -11.78
C LYS A 78 5.92 -7.20 -11.65
N ARG A 79 4.69 -6.72 -11.89
CA ARG A 79 3.49 -7.56 -11.92
C ARG A 79 3.46 -8.48 -13.14
N SER A 80 3.92 -8.01 -14.30
CA SER A 80 3.94 -8.80 -15.53
C SER A 80 5.07 -9.84 -15.57
N SER A 81 6.18 -9.61 -14.86
CA SER A 81 7.19 -10.65 -14.66
C SER A 81 6.69 -11.63 -13.59
N PHE A 82 6.67 -12.94 -13.88
CA PHE A 82 6.28 -14.05 -12.98
C PHE A 82 6.99 -14.10 -11.60
N ALA A 83 7.85 -13.12 -11.28
CA ALA A 83 8.53 -12.92 -9.99
C ALA A 83 7.58 -12.65 -8.80
N ALA A 84 6.27 -12.55 -9.04
CA ALA A 84 5.22 -12.43 -8.04
C ALA A 84 5.06 -13.71 -7.18
N VAL A 85 5.60 -14.86 -7.59
CA VAL A 85 5.50 -16.12 -6.83
C VAL A 85 6.83 -16.39 -6.12
N SER A 86 7.06 -15.73 -4.98
CA SER A 86 8.26 -15.99 -4.18
C SER A 86 8.05 -17.19 -3.26
N LYS A 87 8.68 -18.34 -3.55
CA LYS A 87 8.90 -19.41 -2.56
C LYS A 87 9.90 -19.00 -1.44
N HIS A 88 10.49 -17.81 -1.53
CA HIS A 88 11.50 -17.27 -0.61
C HIS A 88 10.96 -16.08 0.20
N PHE A 89 9.79 -16.27 0.82
CA PHE A 89 9.09 -15.24 1.61
C PHE A 89 9.99 -14.61 2.69
N HIS A 90 10.69 -15.45 3.46
CA HIS A 90 11.44 -15.00 4.63
C HIS A 90 12.65 -14.12 4.28
N GLY A 91 13.40 -14.53 3.25
CA GLY A 91 14.61 -13.82 2.81
C GLY A 91 14.29 -12.45 2.22
N VAL A 92 13.22 -12.34 1.43
CA VAL A 92 12.80 -11.05 0.86
C VAL A 92 12.25 -10.13 1.96
N ALA A 93 11.40 -10.65 2.86
CA ALA A 93 10.80 -9.85 3.92
C ALA A 93 11.83 -9.21 4.85
N LYS A 94 12.87 -9.95 5.26
CA LYS A 94 13.94 -9.45 6.14
C LYS A 94 14.80 -8.33 5.51
N ASN A 95 14.83 -8.23 4.18
CA ASN A 95 15.62 -7.23 3.46
C ASN A 95 14.78 -6.01 3.03
N THR A 96 13.64 -5.80 3.67
CA THR A 96 12.74 -4.66 3.43
C THR A 96 12.51 -3.88 4.72
N SER A 97 12.38 -2.57 4.62
CA SER A 97 12.13 -1.69 5.78
C SER A 97 10.69 -1.20 5.88
N LEU A 98 9.91 -1.34 4.80
CA LEU A 98 8.53 -0.90 4.71
C LEU A 98 7.67 -2.01 4.09
N THR A 99 6.46 -2.19 4.60
CA THR A 99 5.41 -2.99 3.97
C THR A 99 4.21 -2.13 3.59
N ILE A 100 3.67 -2.30 2.39
CA ILE A 100 2.42 -1.70 1.93
C ILE A 100 1.45 -2.81 1.55
N SER A 101 0.28 -2.84 2.17
CA SER A 101 -0.81 -3.75 1.83
C SER A 101 -2.03 -2.95 1.41
N ASN A 102 -2.71 -3.38 0.34
CA ASN A 102 -3.94 -2.76 -0.14
C ASN A 102 -5.03 -3.80 -0.35
N LEU A 103 -6.20 -3.54 0.22
CA LEU A 103 -7.39 -4.36 0.09
C LEU A 103 -8.58 -3.49 -0.32
N MET A 104 -9.26 -3.83 -1.42
CA MET A 104 -10.59 -3.29 -1.64
C MET A 104 -11.53 -3.94 -0.63
N GLY A 105 -12.03 -3.16 0.32
CA GLY A 105 -13.02 -3.63 1.28
C GLY A 105 -14.46 -3.46 0.76
N PRO A 106 -15.44 -3.84 1.59
CA PRO A 106 -16.85 -3.89 1.20
C PRO A 106 -17.40 -2.54 0.74
N ILE A 107 -18.25 -2.58 -0.28
CA ILE A 107 -19.02 -1.41 -0.73
C ILE A 107 -20.35 -1.32 -0.01
N GLU A 108 -20.87 -2.47 0.42
CA GLU A 108 -22.12 -2.62 1.16
C GLU A 108 -21.93 -2.22 2.64
N PRO A 109 -22.93 -1.55 3.24
CA PRO A 109 -22.91 -1.25 4.66
C PRO A 109 -22.98 -2.54 5.48
N MET A 110 -22.20 -2.58 6.56
CA MET A 110 -22.13 -3.69 7.50
C MET A 110 -22.58 -3.27 8.90
N ALA A 111 -23.03 -4.25 9.69
CA ALA A 111 -23.29 -4.08 11.12
C ALA A 111 -22.61 -5.19 11.93
N LEU A 112 -22.11 -4.86 13.11
CA LEU A 112 -21.59 -5.79 14.10
C LEU A 112 -22.45 -5.70 15.35
N ALA A 113 -23.02 -6.82 15.81
CA ALA A 113 -23.95 -6.85 16.95
C ALA A 113 -25.07 -5.78 16.82
N ASN A 114 -25.69 -5.70 15.64
CA ASN A 114 -26.71 -4.70 15.28
C ASN A 114 -26.25 -3.24 15.36
N ARG A 115 -24.94 -2.97 15.38
CA ARG A 115 -24.38 -1.62 15.33
C ARG A 115 -23.70 -1.36 13.98
N PRO A 116 -24.05 -0.28 13.26
CA PRO A 116 -23.43 0.04 11.98
C PRO A 116 -21.91 0.20 12.09
N VAL A 117 -21.18 -0.49 11.20
CA VAL A 117 -19.74 -0.34 11.06
C VAL A 117 -19.46 0.96 10.31
N LYS A 118 -18.71 1.87 10.94
CA LYS A 118 -18.31 3.16 10.32
C LYS A 118 -17.09 3.03 9.42
N GLY A 119 -16.31 1.97 9.58
CA GLY A 119 -15.30 1.52 8.64
C GLY A 119 -14.28 0.59 9.24
N LEU A 120 -13.34 0.19 8.40
CA LEU A 120 -12.40 -0.88 8.65
C LEU A 120 -10.97 -0.34 8.63
N TYR A 121 -10.11 -0.91 9.46
CA TYR A 121 -8.68 -0.72 9.39
C TYR A 121 -8.04 -2.10 9.32
N PHE A 122 -7.02 -2.24 8.50
CA PHE A 122 -6.27 -3.47 8.34
C PHE A 122 -4.79 -3.13 8.44
N VAL A 123 -4.08 -3.82 9.33
CA VAL A 123 -2.61 -3.76 9.44
C VAL A 123 -2.10 -5.14 9.80
N VAL A 124 -0.91 -5.48 9.31
CA VAL A 124 -0.24 -6.73 9.65
C VAL A 124 0.76 -6.43 10.77
N ALA A 125 0.72 -7.21 11.85
CA ALA A 125 1.65 -7.10 12.97
C ALA A 125 2.62 -8.29 13.01
N GLY A 126 3.73 -8.15 13.74
CA GLY A 126 4.72 -9.22 13.93
C GLY A 126 5.62 -9.48 12.71
N THR A 127 5.69 -8.55 11.77
CA THR A 127 6.56 -8.65 10.60
C THR A 127 7.91 -7.95 10.88
N PRO A 128 9.00 -8.31 10.17
CA PRO A 128 10.33 -7.75 10.45
C PRO A 128 10.53 -6.31 9.94
N GLN A 129 9.48 -5.61 9.51
CA GLN A 129 9.58 -4.25 8.96
C GLN A 129 9.28 -3.19 10.01
N SER A 130 10.09 -2.14 10.03
CA SER A 130 9.92 -1.00 10.95
C SER A 130 8.71 -0.11 10.63
N LEU A 131 8.16 -0.21 9.41
CA LEU A 131 6.93 0.47 9.01
C LEU A 131 6.02 -0.49 8.22
N VAL A 132 4.76 -0.61 8.65
CA VAL A 132 3.73 -1.39 7.95
C VAL A 132 2.53 -0.51 7.70
N THR A 133 2.22 -0.26 6.44
CA THR A 133 1.05 0.52 6.02
C THR A 133 0.01 -0.41 5.43
N GLY A 134 -1.21 -0.36 5.96
CA GLY A 134 -2.37 -1.03 5.41
C GLY A 134 -3.41 -0.03 4.91
N VAL A 135 -3.90 -0.29 3.70
CA VAL A 135 -4.87 0.54 3.01
C VAL A 135 -6.11 -0.31 2.75
N ILE A 136 -7.27 0.17 3.18
CA ILE A 136 -8.55 -0.49 2.93
C ILE A 136 -9.63 0.53 2.59
N SER A 137 -10.46 0.23 1.58
CA SER A 137 -11.66 1.01 1.27
C SER A 137 -12.88 0.41 1.97
N TYR A 138 -13.77 1.24 2.51
CA TYR A 138 -15.08 0.81 2.97
C TYR A 138 -16.14 1.83 2.58
N MET A 139 -17.21 1.40 1.91
CA MET A 139 -18.25 2.29 1.37
C MET A 139 -17.67 3.49 0.60
N GLY A 140 -16.71 3.22 -0.29
CA GLY A 140 -16.03 4.25 -1.10
C GLY A 140 -15.06 5.17 -0.33
N ARG A 141 -14.91 5.00 0.99
CA ARG A 141 -13.97 5.79 1.80
C ARG A 141 -12.68 5.02 2.03
N LEU A 142 -11.57 5.57 1.54
CA LEU A 142 -10.24 5.00 1.76
C LEU A 142 -9.78 5.28 3.19
N ARG A 143 -9.22 4.27 3.85
CA ARG A 143 -8.60 4.38 5.17
C ARG A 143 -7.18 3.85 5.08
N VAL A 144 -6.25 4.64 5.61
CA VAL A 144 -4.83 4.29 5.71
C VAL A 144 -4.49 4.16 7.18
N ALA A 145 -3.90 3.03 7.55
CA ALA A 145 -3.35 2.79 8.87
C ALA A 145 -1.87 2.45 8.74
N ALA A 146 -1.06 2.96 9.66
CA ALA A 146 0.37 2.68 9.72
C ALA A 146 0.73 2.16 11.12
N LEU A 147 1.44 1.04 11.16
CA LEU A 147 2.12 0.52 12.33
C LEU A 147 3.60 0.87 12.20
N VAL A 148 4.13 1.57 13.21
CA VAL A 148 5.51 2.05 13.25
C VAL A 148 6.21 1.36 14.41
N GLU A 149 7.43 0.88 14.20
CA GLU A 149 8.29 0.39 15.27
C GLU A 149 8.55 1.49 16.31
N LYS A 150 8.53 1.11 17.58
CA LYS A 150 8.72 2.07 18.67
C LYS A 150 10.08 2.78 18.50
N ASP A 151 10.08 4.09 18.70
CA ASP A 151 11.28 4.94 18.63
C ASP A 151 11.96 5.01 17.24
N PHE A 152 11.38 4.37 16.21
CA PHE A 152 11.90 4.40 14.84
C PHE A 152 11.58 5.71 14.12
N MET A 153 10.36 6.24 14.30
CA MET A 153 9.88 7.45 13.63
C MET A 153 8.84 8.16 14.49
N ASP A 154 8.83 9.49 14.43
CA ASP A 154 7.78 10.32 15.02
C ASP A 154 6.46 10.13 14.25
N PRO A 155 5.42 9.54 14.87
CA PRO A 155 4.17 9.25 14.18
C PRO A 155 3.41 10.49 13.72
N GLN A 156 3.52 11.62 14.43
CA GLN A 156 2.83 12.86 14.08
C GLN A 156 3.52 13.53 12.90
N LYS A 157 4.86 13.60 12.90
CA LYS A 157 5.62 14.07 11.74
C LYS A 157 5.41 13.16 10.52
N PHE A 158 5.32 11.84 10.71
CA PHE A 158 5.03 10.94 9.60
C PHE A 158 3.65 11.23 9.00
N LYS A 159 2.63 11.33 9.86
CA LYS A 159 1.26 11.64 9.45
C LYS A 159 1.20 12.94 8.68
N SER A 160 1.81 14.02 9.18
CA SER A 160 1.78 15.33 8.51
C SER A 160 2.43 15.27 7.14
N HIS A 161 3.59 14.60 6.99
CA HIS A 161 4.22 14.44 5.68
C HIS A 161 3.37 13.65 4.68
N VAL A 162 2.62 12.63 5.15
CA VAL A 162 1.69 11.88 4.30
C VAL A 162 0.53 12.77 3.84
N GLU A 163 -0.04 13.58 4.75
CA GLU A 163 -1.11 14.54 4.44
C GLU A 163 -0.64 15.61 3.45
N ASP A 164 0.56 16.17 3.66
CA ASP A 164 1.17 17.15 2.77
C ASP A 164 1.44 16.56 1.38
N ALA A 165 2.01 15.35 1.32
CA ALA A 165 2.26 14.66 0.06
C ALA A 165 0.96 14.39 -0.70
N PHE A 166 -0.09 13.97 0.01
CA PHE A 166 -1.42 13.81 -0.59
C PHE A 166 -1.95 15.13 -1.15
N GLY A 167 -1.85 16.23 -0.39
CA GLY A 167 -2.27 17.56 -0.84
C GLY A 167 -1.55 18.03 -2.10
N MET A 168 -0.22 17.83 -2.17
CA MET A 168 0.59 18.17 -3.35
C MET A 168 0.15 17.36 -4.58
N ILE A 169 -0.03 16.06 -4.43
CA ILE A 169 -0.46 15.16 -5.52
C ILE A 169 -1.87 15.53 -5.97
N PHE A 170 -2.80 15.74 -5.04
CA PHE A 170 -4.19 16.08 -5.32
C PHE A 170 -4.28 17.40 -6.10
N LYS A 171 -3.57 18.44 -5.64
CA LYS A 171 -3.52 19.73 -6.33
C LYS A 171 -2.95 19.61 -7.73
N ALA A 172 -1.86 18.85 -7.92
CA ALA A 172 -1.27 18.63 -9.23
C ALA A 172 -2.21 17.87 -10.17
N ALA A 173 -2.93 16.87 -9.66
CA ALA A 173 -3.87 16.08 -10.45
C ALA A 173 -5.13 16.87 -10.86
N CYS A 174 -5.67 17.68 -9.96
CA CYS A 174 -6.89 18.47 -10.22
C CYS A 174 -6.61 19.80 -10.92
N GLY A 175 -5.40 20.36 -10.78
CA GLY A 175 -4.99 21.63 -11.41
C GLY A 175 -4.35 21.50 -12.79
N ALA A 176 -4.14 20.28 -13.29
CA ALA A 176 -3.62 20.08 -14.64
C ALA A 176 -4.73 20.36 -15.67
N PRO A 177 -4.50 21.20 -16.70
CA PRO A 177 -5.42 21.32 -17.82
C PRO A 177 -5.60 19.92 -18.45
N SER A 178 -6.84 19.59 -18.83
CA SER A 178 -7.16 18.36 -19.52
C SER A 178 -6.20 18.19 -20.71
N PRO A 179 -5.58 17.02 -20.92
CA PRO A 179 -4.92 16.76 -22.19
C PRO A 179 -6.00 16.87 -23.26
N THR A 180 -5.90 17.91 -24.08
CA THR A 180 -6.75 18.13 -25.24
C THR A 180 -6.81 16.83 -26.04
N CYS A 181 -8.04 16.32 -26.22
CA CYS A 181 -8.35 15.27 -27.18
C CYS A 181 -7.83 15.60 -28.57
#